data_AF-A0A7X9JVN5-F1
#
_entry.id   AF-A0A7X9JVN5-F1
#
_cell.length_a   1.000
_cell.length_b   1.000
_cell.length_c   1.000
_cell.angle_alpha   90.00
_cell.angle_beta   90.00
_cell.angle_gamma   90.00
#
_symmetry.space_group_name_H-M   'P 1'
#
loop_
_entity.id
_entity.type
_entity.pdbx_description
1 polymer ?
#
loop_
_entity_poly.entity_id
_entity_poly.type
_entity_poly.pdbx_seq_one_letter_code
_entity_poly.pdbx_strand_id
1 'polypeptide(L)'
;MKLLFDIFRITWLALWAAVATLVLAIPIIAAGLLGRTGNLAFSLSKLWAYTMLGVSFVSAQIVNKEKIQKGTSYIIISNHQSLFDILALVTTLGVQYRWFIKREVLKVPLFGYGLYASRNIFIDRSNTVKAIESINKGIKRLPKGVSIMVFAEGTRSPDGQIHEFKKGGFMVAVAHKMP
;
A
#
# COMPACT_ATOMS: atom_id res chain seq x y z
N MET A 1 -20.54 -27.04 5.31
CA MET A 1 -19.81 -26.98 4.02
C MET A 1 -19.17 -25.61 3.77
N LYS A 2 -19.92 -24.50 3.81
CA LYS A 2 -19.37 -23.13 3.63
C LYS A 2 -18.22 -22.79 4.59
N LEU A 3 -18.38 -23.10 5.89
CA LEU A 3 -17.33 -22.87 6.89
C LEU A 3 -16.03 -23.63 6.59
N LEU A 4 -16.11 -24.89 6.14
CA LEU A 4 -14.92 -25.69 5.80
C LEU A 4 -14.20 -25.11 4.58
N PHE A 5 -14.97 -24.67 3.58
CA PHE A 5 -14.42 -23.99 2.41
C PHE A 5 -13.76 -22.66 2.78
N ASP A 6 -14.37 -21.86 3.65
CA ASP A 6 -13.81 -20.60 4.13
C ASP A 6 -12.51 -20.81 4.93
N ILE A 7 -12.48 -21.81 5.83
CA ILE A 7 -11.27 -22.19 6.58
C ILE A 7 -10.17 -22.61 5.62
N PHE A 8 -10.47 -23.47 4.65
CA PHE A 8 -9.50 -23.92 3.66
C PHE A 8 -8.94 -22.73 2.87
N ARG A 9 -9.82 -21.86 2.35
CA ARG A 9 -9.44 -20.67 1.59
C ARG A 9 -8.57 -19.72 2.42
N ILE A 10 -8.96 -19.41 3.65
CA ILE A 10 -8.20 -18.52 4.53
C ILE A 10 -6.82 -19.12 4.83
N THR A 11 -6.77 -20.40 5.15
CA THR A 11 -5.52 -21.12 5.45
C THR A 11 -4.60 -21.14 4.23
N TRP A 12 -5.14 -21.41 3.05
CA TRP A 12 -4.41 -21.39 1.79
C TRP A 12 -3.80 -20.01 1.50
N LEU A 13 -4.59 -18.94 1.62
CA LEU A 13 -4.12 -17.58 1.40
C LEU A 13 -3.11 -17.14 2.47
N ALA A 14 -3.31 -17.53 3.73
CA ALA A 14 -2.38 -17.22 4.81
C ALA A 14 -1.03 -17.93 4.62
N LEU A 15 -1.05 -19.20 4.21
CA LEU A 15 0.15 -19.98 3.87
C LEU A 15 0.94 -19.28 2.76
N TRP A 16 0.29 -18.96 1.64
CA TRP A 16 0.97 -18.31 0.52
C TRP A 16 1.45 -16.89 0.85
N ALA A 17 0.69 -16.14 1.65
CA ALA A 17 1.14 -14.84 2.14
C ALA A 17 2.42 -14.98 2.98
N ALA A 18 2.48 -15.98 3.88
CA ALA A 18 3.66 -16.26 4.68
C ALA A 18 4.86 -16.69 3.83
N VAL A 19 4.66 -17.63 2.89
CA VAL A 19 5.71 -18.08 1.96
C VAL A 19 6.24 -16.91 1.13
N ALA A 20 5.36 -16.13 0.50
CA ALA A 20 5.75 -14.99 -0.30
C ALA A 20 6.48 -13.92 0.54
N THR A 21 6.04 -13.68 1.79
CA THR A 21 6.73 -12.77 2.71
C THR A 21 8.11 -13.30 3.08
N LEU A 22 8.27 -14.58 3.43
CA LEU A 22 9.57 -15.15 3.79
C LEU A 22 10.57 -15.08 2.63
N VAL A 23 10.12 -15.43 1.41
CA VAL A 23 10.96 -15.41 0.20
C VAL A 23 11.33 -13.98 -0.21
N LEU A 24 10.38 -13.05 -0.16
CA LEU A 24 10.58 -11.69 -0.70
C LEU A 24 11.05 -10.66 0.34
N ALA A 25 10.98 -10.94 1.64
CA ALA A 25 11.36 -9.98 2.67
C ALA A 25 12.83 -9.56 2.54
N ILE A 26 13.75 -10.52 2.42
CA ILE A 26 15.18 -10.24 2.32
C ILE A 26 15.49 -9.35 1.10
N PRO A 27 15.11 -9.71 -0.15
CA PRO A 27 15.42 -8.87 -1.30
C PRO A 27 14.71 -7.51 -1.26
N ILE A 28 13.48 -7.40 -0.74
CA ILE A 28 12.80 -6.11 -0.57
C ILE A 28 13.53 -5.22 0.45
N ILE A 29 13.90 -5.78 1.60
CA ILE A 29 14.61 -5.04 2.66
C ILE A 29 15.99 -4.61 2.15
N ALA A 30 16.75 -5.52 1.54
CA ALA A 30 18.05 -5.22 0.95
C ALA A 30 17.94 -4.12 -0.12
N ALA A 31 17.00 -4.22 -1.05
CA ALA A 31 16.76 -3.20 -2.07
C ALA A 31 16.35 -1.84 -1.47
N GLY A 32 15.62 -1.85 -0.35
CA GLY A 32 15.20 -0.64 0.35
C GLY A 32 16.33 0.05 1.13
N LEU A 33 17.18 -0.74 1.79
CA LEU A 33 18.31 -0.24 2.57
C LEU A 33 19.50 0.19 1.70
N LEU A 34 19.81 -0.57 0.64
CA LEU A 34 20.89 -0.25 -0.30
C LEU A 34 20.46 0.82 -1.32
N GLY A 35 19.16 0.94 -1.57
CA GLY A 35 18.60 1.88 -2.54
C GLY A 35 18.36 3.29 -1.97
N ARG A 36 18.65 4.32 -2.78
CA ARG A 36 18.36 5.72 -2.40
C ARG A 36 16.90 6.14 -2.57
N THR A 37 16.08 5.34 -3.25
CA THR A 37 14.71 5.73 -3.63
C THR A 37 13.62 4.84 -3.05
N GLY A 38 13.94 3.59 -2.68
CA GLY A 38 12.97 2.55 -2.35
C GLY A 38 12.14 2.05 -3.55
N ASN A 39 12.41 2.52 -4.77
CA ASN A 39 11.62 2.15 -5.96
C ASN A 39 11.79 0.67 -6.32
N LEU A 40 13.00 0.13 -6.18
CA LEU A 40 13.24 -1.29 -6.40
C LEU A 40 12.50 -2.14 -5.36
N ALA A 41 12.56 -1.75 -4.08
CA ALA A 41 11.82 -2.43 -3.00
C ALA A 41 10.30 -2.43 -3.27
N PHE A 42 9.74 -1.29 -3.70
CA PHE A 42 8.34 -1.21 -4.13
C PHE A 42 8.05 -2.10 -5.35
N SER A 43 8.90 -2.08 -6.38
CA SER A 43 8.73 -2.94 -7.55
C SER A 43 8.79 -4.43 -7.21
N LEU A 44 9.67 -4.84 -6.30
CA LEU A 44 9.73 -6.22 -5.80
C LEU A 44 8.47 -6.58 -5.00
N SER A 45 7.87 -5.64 -4.26
CA SER A 45 6.59 -5.87 -3.59
C SER A 45 5.44 -6.19 -4.55
N LYS A 46 5.55 -5.80 -5.84
CA LYS A 46 4.58 -6.22 -6.86
C LYS A 46 4.59 -7.72 -7.09
N LEU A 47 5.75 -8.38 -6.97
CA LEU A 47 5.83 -9.84 -7.08
C LEU A 47 5.01 -10.50 -5.97
N TRP A 48 5.08 -9.99 -4.74
CA TRP A 48 4.24 -10.45 -3.63
C TRP A 48 2.76 -10.31 -3.98
N ALA A 49 2.35 -9.17 -4.55
CA ALA A 49 0.96 -8.94 -4.94
C ALA A 49 0.50 -9.85 -6.10
N TYR A 50 1.34 -10.05 -7.12
CA TYR A 50 1.06 -10.97 -8.23
C TYR A 50 0.95 -12.43 -7.76
N THR A 51 1.81 -12.88 -6.84
CA THR A 51 1.69 -14.21 -6.22
C THR A 51 0.33 -14.36 -5.53
N MET A 52 -0.08 -13.37 -4.72
CA MET A 52 -1.35 -13.43 -4.02
C MET A 52 -2.56 -13.42 -4.96
N LEU A 53 -2.52 -12.67 -6.05
CA LEU A 53 -3.56 -12.71 -7.09
C LEU A 53 -3.59 -14.07 -7.81
N GLY A 54 -2.44 -14.63 -8.14
CA GLY A 54 -2.33 -15.93 -8.81
C GLY A 54 -2.90 -17.07 -7.97
N VAL A 55 -2.50 -17.19 -6.70
CA VAL A 55 -2.95 -18.27 -5.80
C VAL A 55 -4.41 -18.12 -5.35
N SER A 56 -4.99 -16.93 -5.54
CA SER A 56 -6.41 -16.67 -5.30
C SER A 56 -7.27 -16.73 -6.56
N PHE A 57 -6.65 -16.94 -7.73
CA PHE A 57 -7.32 -16.96 -9.04
C PHE A 57 -8.10 -15.67 -9.33
N VAL A 58 -7.62 -14.53 -8.83
CA VAL A 58 -8.22 -13.21 -9.04
C VAL A 58 -7.38 -12.43 -10.04
N SER A 59 -8.03 -11.81 -11.03
CA SER A 59 -7.39 -10.84 -11.91
C SER A 59 -7.82 -9.41 -11.54
N ALA A 60 -6.87 -8.48 -11.56
CA ALA A 60 -7.13 -7.06 -11.36
C ALA A 60 -7.10 -6.35 -12.70
N GLN A 61 -8.07 -5.46 -12.94
CA GLN A 61 -8.18 -4.67 -14.15
C GLN A 61 -8.20 -3.19 -13.80
N ILE A 62 -7.66 -2.37 -14.69
CA ILE A 62 -7.70 -0.91 -14.59
C ILE A 62 -8.37 -0.34 -15.83
N VAL A 63 -9.33 0.53 -15.59
CA VAL A 63 -10.01 1.32 -16.62
C VAL A 63 -9.47 2.74 -16.57
N ASN A 64 -9.36 3.39 -17.73
CA ASN A 64 -8.83 4.74 -17.88
C ASN A 64 -7.35 4.92 -17.47
N LYS A 65 -6.51 3.90 -17.71
CA LYS A 65 -5.08 3.93 -17.36
C LYS A 65 -4.32 5.07 -18.06
N GLU A 66 -4.77 5.46 -19.25
CA GLU A 66 -4.23 6.56 -20.04
C GLU A 66 -4.35 7.93 -19.37
N LYS A 67 -5.24 8.10 -18.39
CA LYS A 67 -5.35 9.34 -17.59
C LYS A 67 -4.18 9.54 -16.62
N ILE A 68 -3.39 8.49 -16.36
CA ILE A 68 -2.23 8.56 -15.47
C ILE A 68 -1.02 9.08 -16.24
N GLN A 69 -0.60 10.30 -15.93
CA GLN A 69 0.57 10.92 -16.55
C GLN A 69 1.86 10.38 -15.92
N LYS A 70 2.76 9.86 -16.74
CA LYS A 70 4.05 9.35 -16.28
C LYS A 70 4.93 10.50 -15.77
N GLY A 71 5.68 10.24 -14.71
CA GLY A 71 6.59 11.23 -14.11
C GLY A 71 5.92 12.23 -13.16
N THR A 72 4.59 12.27 -13.14
CA THR A 72 3.82 13.09 -12.20
C THR A 72 3.70 12.39 -10.84
N SER A 73 3.90 13.15 -9.76
CA SER A 73 3.63 12.71 -8.39
C SER A 73 2.19 13.06 -8.02
N TYR A 74 1.41 12.07 -7.60
CA TYR A 74 -0.01 12.18 -7.26
C TYR A 74 -0.27 11.98 -5.76
N ILE A 75 -1.37 12.54 -5.26
CA ILE A 75 -2.08 11.99 -4.09
C ILE A 75 -3.21 11.10 -4.58
N ILE A 76 -2.96 9.81 -4.59
CA ILE A 76 -3.93 8.80 -5.02
C ILE A 76 -4.86 8.50 -3.85
N ILE A 77 -6.15 8.77 -4.05
CA ILE A 77 -7.20 8.54 -3.07
C ILE A 77 -8.04 7.33 -3.49
N SER A 78 -8.27 6.40 -2.57
CA SER A 78 -9.10 5.23 -2.78
C SER A 78 -10.00 4.98 -1.56
N ASN A 79 -11.18 4.41 -1.80
CA ASN A 79 -11.96 3.72 -0.76
C ASN A 79 -11.22 2.44 -0.32
N HIS A 80 -11.63 1.82 0.79
CA HIS A 80 -11.00 0.60 1.29
C HIS A 80 -12.05 -0.39 1.75
N GLN A 81 -12.16 -1.54 1.07
CA GLN A 81 -13.15 -2.58 1.31
C GLN A 81 -12.50 -3.92 1.64
N SER A 82 -11.29 -4.18 1.16
CA SER A 82 -10.69 -5.51 1.26
C SER A 82 -9.16 -5.49 1.29
N LEU A 83 -8.56 -6.65 1.56
CA LEU A 83 -7.12 -6.84 1.37
C LEU A 83 -6.74 -6.85 -0.13
N PHE A 84 -7.68 -7.18 -1.01
CA PHE A 84 -7.47 -7.22 -2.46
C PHE A 84 -7.31 -5.83 -3.06
N ASP A 85 -7.77 -4.77 -2.39
CA ASP A 85 -7.57 -3.39 -2.84
C ASP A 85 -6.07 -3.10 -3.01
N ILE A 86 -5.26 -3.52 -2.03
CA ILE A 86 -3.81 -3.37 -2.07
C ILE A 86 -3.24 -4.14 -3.27
N LEU A 87 -3.68 -5.37 -3.48
CA LEU A 87 -3.20 -6.21 -4.58
C LEU A 87 -3.51 -5.57 -5.94
N ALA A 88 -4.75 -5.11 -6.12
CA ALA A 88 -5.21 -4.46 -7.33
C ALA A 88 -4.43 -3.16 -7.60
N LEU A 89 -4.28 -2.29 -6.60
CA LEU A 89 -3.60 -1.01 -6.75
C LEU A 89 -2.10 -1.16 -7.02
N VAL A 90 -1.42 -2.13 -6.40
CA VAL A 90 0.03 -2.37 -6.59
C VAL A 90 0.32 -2.88 -7.99
N THR A 91 -0.55 -3.73 -8.53
CA THR A 91 -0.33 -4.44 -9.80
C THR A 91 -0.81 -3.65 -11.01
N THR A 92 -1.81 -2.78 -10.87
CA THR A 92 -2.46 -2.16 -12.04
C THR A 92 -2.06 -0.71 -12.32
N LEU A 93 -1.85 0.13 -11.28
CA LEU A 93 -1.64 1.58 -11.45
C LEU A 93 -0.41 1.95 -12.28
N GLY A 94 0.63 1.10 -12.29
CA GLY A 94 1.80 1.32 -13.12
C GLY A 94 2.70 2.49 -12.72
N VAL A 95 2.45 3.15 -11.59
CA VAL A 95 3.28 4.23 -11.05
C VAL A 95 4.01 3.81 -9.76
N GLN A 96 5.04 4.57 -9.39
CA GLN A 96 5.72 4.42 -8.11
C GLN A 96 4.96 5.23 -7.06
N TYR A 97 4.63 4.61 -5.93
CA TYR A 97 3.97 5.32 -4.83
C TYR A 97 4.33 4.74 -3.46
N ARG A 98 4.00 5.50 -2.40
CA ARG A 98 4.15 5.08 -1.01
C ARG A 98 2.84 5.19 -0.25
N TRP A 99 2.58 4.21 0.58
CA TRP A 99 1.37 4.11 1.37
C TRP A 99 1.44 5.01 2.60
N PHE A 100 0.28 5.57 2.95
CA PHE A 100 -0.03 5.98 4.31
C PHE A 100 -0.50 4.77 5.11
N ILE A 101 0.37 4.25 5.99
CA ILE A 101 0.15 3.01 6.73
C ILE A 101 -0.08 3.33 8.21
N LYS A 102 -0.97 2.57 8.87
CA LYS A 102 -1.10 2.63 10.34
C LYS A 102 0.22 2.20 11.01
N ARG A 103 0.66 2.93 12.04
CA ARG A 103 1.94 2.68 12.72
C ARG A 103 2.09 1.25 13.24
N GLU A 104 1.00 0.61 13.63
CA GLU A 104 0.97 -0.75 14.18
C GLU A 104 1.46 -1.81 13.18
N VAL A 105 1.39 -1.56 11.87
CA VAL A 105 1.90 -2.51 10.85
C VAL A 105 3.41 -2.70 10.95
N LEU A 106 4.15 -1.74 11.52
CA LEU A 106 5.58 -1.92 11.81
C LEU A 106 5.84 -3.10 12.75
N LYS A 107 4.86 -3.49 13.58
CA LYS A 107 4.99 -4.60 14.52
C LYS A 107 4.94 -5.98 13.85
N VAL A 108 4.52 -6.06 12.58
CA VAL A 108 4.49 -7.33 11.85
C VAL A 108 5.91 -7.65 11.37
N PRO A 109 6.58 -8.71 11.88
CA PRO A 109 7.95 -9.03 11.51
C PRO A 109 8.08 -9.26 10.01
N LEU A 110 9.23 -8.89 9.46
CA LEU A 110 9.57 -8.92 8.03
C LEU A 110 8.69 -8.03 7.13
N PHE A 111 7.38 -8.16 7.19
CA PHE A 111 6.43 -7.39 6.40
C PHE A 111 6.47 -5.89 6.73
N GLY A 112 6.39 -5.55 8.03
CA GLY A 112 6.49 -4.17 8.50
C GLY A 112 7.84 -3.54 8.16
N TYR A 113 8.94 -4.30 8.30
CA TYR A 113 10.29 -3.86 7.94
C TYR A 113 10.45 -3.67 6.43
N GLY A 114 9.92 -4.56 5.59
CA GLY A 114 9.93 -4.40 4.14
C GLY A 114 9.17 -3.15 3.70
N LEU A 115 8.03 -2.86 4.32
CA LEU A 115 7.28 -1.63 4.07
C LEU A 115 8.06 -0.39 4.52
N TYR A 116 8.74 -0.44 5.67
CA TYR A 116 9.60 0.64 6.16
C TYR A 116 10.80 0.90 5.24
N ALA A 117 11.53 -0.16 4.86
CA ALA A 117 12.65 -0.10 3.93
C ALA A 117 12.23 0.44 2.56
N SER A 118 10.99 0.13 2.14
CA SER A 118 10.38 0.69 0.93
C SER A 118 10.02 2.18 1.06
N ARG A 119 10.27 2.86 2.19
CA ARG A 119 9.95 4.28 2.44
C ARG A 119 8.46 4.61 2.55
N ASN A 120 7.62 3.65 2.93
CA ASN A 120 6.22 3.94 3.27
C ASN A 120 6.13 4.84 4.50
N ILE A 121 5.03 5.60 4.58
CA ILE A 121 4.83 6.64 5.59
C ILE A 121 3.89 6.07 6.66
N PHE A 122 4.42 5.89 7.85
CA PHE A 122 3.67 5.34 8.98
C PHE A 122 3.07 6.47 9.81
N ILE A 123 1.78 6.34 10.09
CA ILE A 123 0.97 7.37 10.73
C ILE A 123 0.40 6.83 12.03
N ASP A 124 0.61 7.58 13.10
CA ASP A 124 -0.07 7.38 14.37
C ASP A 124 -1.42 8.08 14.33
N ARG A 125 -2.48 7.32 14.04
CA ARG A 125 -3.83 7.87 13.85
C ARG A 125 -4.49 8.30 15.16
N SER A 126 -3.90 7.94 16.30
CA SER A 126 -4.37 8.38 17.62
C SER A 126 -3.92 9.81 17.96
N ASN A 127 -2.93 10.34 17.23
CA ASN A 127 -2.35 11.65 17.49
C ASN A 127 -2.21 12.45 16.18
N THR A 128 -3.15 13.36 15.94
CA THR A 128 -3.21 14.18 14.73
C THR A 128 -1.94 15.00 14.48
N VAL A 129 -1.31 15.54 15.52
CA VAL A 129 -0.07 16.33 15.39
C VAL A 129 1.07 15.44 14.90
N LYS A 130 1.29 14.29 15.53
CA LYS A 130 2.31 13.31 15.11
C LYS A 130 2.02 12.72 13.73
N ALA A 131 0.75 12.56 13.38
CA ALA A 131 0.34 12.13 12.05
C ALA A 131 0.78 13.12 10.98
N ILE A 132 0.46 14.41 11.16
CA ILE A 132 0.84 15.48 10.23
C ILE A 132 2.38 15.60 10.12
N GLU A 133 3.09 15.51 11.24
CA GLU A 133 4.55 15.55 11.25
C GLU A 133 5.16 14.39 10.45
N SER A 134 4.67 13.16 10.69
CA SER A 134 5.11 11.96 9.98
C SER A 134 4.82 12.03 8.48
N ILE A 135 3.65 12.58 8.11
CA ILE A 135 3.29 12.85 6.72
C ILE A 135 4.29 13.82 6.11
N ASN A 136 4.45 15.03 6.66
CA ASN A 136 5.32 16.06 6.09
C ASN A 136 6.77 15.59 5.95
N LYS A 137 7.31 14.92 6.98
CA LYS A 137 8.65 14.30 6.93
C LYS A 137 8.72 13.20 5.86
N GLY A 138 7.68 12.39 5.78
CA GLY A 138 7.52 11.32 4.81
C GLY A 138 7.53 11.81 3.36
N ILE A 139 6.82 12.91 3.08
CA ILE A 139 6.73 13.52 1.74
C ILE A 139 8.06 14.16 1.34
N LYS A 140 8.70 14.90 2.25
CA LYS A 140 9.99 15.55 2.00
C LYS A 140 11.11 14.58 1.58
N ARG A 141 11.03 13.31 1.99
CA ARG A 141 12.03 12.27 1.62
C ARG A 141 11.65 11.45 0.37
N LEU A 142 10.49 11.71 -0.23
CA LEU A 142 10.07 10.98 -1.43
C LEU A 142 10.93 11.38 -2.63
N PRO A 143 11.38 10.42 -3.45
CA PRO A 143 11.99 10.73 -4.73
C PRO A 143 11.00 11.47 -5.66
N LYS A 144 11.52 12.28 -6.58
CA LYS A 144 10.71 12.89 -7.64
C LYS A 144 9.96 11.81 -8.44
N GLY A 145 8.70 12.09 -8.80
CA GLY A 145 7.84 11.18 -9.55
C GLY A 145 7.27 10.01 -8.72
N VAL A 146 7.50 10.00 -7.39
CA VAL A 146 6.85 9.05 -6.48
C VAL A 146 5.58 9.69 -5.93
N SER A 147 4.47 8.97 -6.05
CA SER A 147 3.14 9.36 -5.58
C SER A 147 2.89 8.87 -4.15
N ILE A 148 1.75 9.25 -3.59
CA ILE A 148 1.28 8.79 -2.28
C ILE A 148 -0.07 8.11 -2.47
N MET A 149 -0.29 7.00 -1.79
CA MET A 149 -1.56 6.29 -1.80
C MET A 149 -2.20 6.34 -0.42
N VAL A 150 -3.47 6.77 -0.39
CA VAL A 150 -4.25 6.93 0.83
C VAL A 150 -5.62 6.27 0.67
N PHE A 151 -5.94 5.41 1.63
CA PHE A 151 -7.29 4.93 1.85
C PHE A 151 -8.05 5.96 2.70
N ALA A 152 -8.91 6.76 2.06
CA ALA A 152 -9.48 7.97 2.67
C ALA A 152 -10.49 7.70 3.80
N GLU A 153 -11.16 6.55 3.81
CA GLU A 153 -12.02 6.12 4.93
C GLU A 153 -11.20 5.87 6.22
N GLY A 154 -9.90 5.58 6.06
CA GLY A 154 -8.99 5.29 7.16
C GLY A 154 -9.19 3.91 7.81
N THR A 155 -10.22 3.16 7.44
CA THR A 155 -10.43 1.76 7.81
C THR A 155 -11.06 1.03 6.63
N ARG A 156 -11.09 -0.31 6.68
CA ARG A 156 -11.88 -1.08 5.71
C ARG A 156 -13.36 -0.97 6.07
N SER A 157 -14.18 -0.77 5.05
CA SER A 157 -15.63 -0.83 5.13
C SER A 157 -16.08 -2.24 5.51
N PRO A 158 -16.87 -2.41 6.59
CA PRO A 158 -17.35 -3.73 7.03
C PRO A 158 -18.53 -4.26 6.20
N ASP A 159 -19.25 -3.37 5.52
CA ASP A 159 -20.48 -3.65 4.77
C ASP A 159 -20.30 -3.51 3.26
N GLY A 160 -19.12 -3.11 2.80
CA GLY A 160 -18.83 -2.87 1.39
C GLY A 160 -19.42 -1.57 0.85
N GLN A 161 -19.99 -0.71 1.70
CA GLN A 161 -20.40 0.64 1.31
C GLN A 161 -19.23 1.61 1.43
N ILE A 162 -19.25 2.68 0.63
CA ILE A 162 -18.27 3.76 0.75
C ILE A 162 -18.74 4.70 1.87
N HIS A 163 -17.94 4.83 2.91
CA HIS A 163 -18.22 5.73 4.05
C HIS A 163 -17.56 7.10 3.87
N GLU A 164 -17.78 7.99 4.83
CA GLU A 164 -17.22 9.34 4.81
C GLU A 164 -15.68 9.32 4.70
N PHE A 165 -15.18 10.12 3.77
CA PHE A 165 -13.75 10.29 3.56
C PHE A 165 -13.15 11.30 4.55
N LYS A 166 -12.04 10.91 5.17
CA LYS A 166 -11.25 11.80 6.01
C LYS A 166 -10.49 12.81 5.16
N LYS A 167 -10.44 14.05 5.63
CA LYS A 167 -9.82 15.18 4.93
C LYS A 167 -8.30 15.08 4.74
N GLY A 168 -7.61 14.20 5.48
CA GLY A 168 -6.14 14.17 5.57
C GLY A 168 -5.43 14.07 4.22
N GLY A 169 -5.82 13.12 3.36
CA GLY A 169 -5.23 12.97 2.02
C GLY A 169 -5.47 14.20 1.13
N PHE A 170 -6.68 14.76 1.17
CA PHE A 170 -7.04 15.96 0.41
C PHE A 170 -6.26 17.19 0.86
N MET A 171 -6.08 17.38 2.17
CA MET A 171 -5.29 18.48 2.72
C MET A 171 -3.82 18.39 2.27
N VAL A 172 -3.27 17.17 2.20
CA VAL A 172 -1.92 16.92 1.67
C VAL A 172 -1.83 17.30 0.18
N ALA A 173 -2.83 16.93 -0.62
CA ALA A 173 -2.88 17.28 -2.04
C ALA A 173 -2.84 18.80 -2.25
N VAL A 174 -3.67 19.53 -1.51
CA VAL A 174 -3.72 21.00 -1.55
C VAL A 174 -2.39 21.62 -1.07
N ALA A 175 -1.87 21.17 0.07
CA ALA A 175 -0.66 21.73 0.67
C ALA A 175 0.59 21.54 -0.21
N HIS A 176 0.68 20.42 -0.93
CA HIS A 176 1.81 20.08 -1.78
C HIS A 176 1.57 20.37 -3.27
N LYS A 177 0.40 20.91 -3.64
CA LYS A 177 -0.01 21.16 -5.03
C LYS A 177 0.15 19.92 -5.91
N MET A 178 -0.20 18.77 -5.34
CA MET A 178 -0.14 17.48 -6.02
C MET A 178 -1.55 17.13 -6.53
N PRO A 179 -1.69 16.74 -7.80
CA PRO A 179 -2.96 16.27 -8.33
C PRO A 179 -3.41 14.95 -7.70
#